data_AF-S9X5C6-F1
#
_entry.id   AF-S9X5C6-F1
#
_cell.length_a   1.000
_cell.length_b   1.000
_cell.length_c   1.000
_cell.angle_alpha   90.00
_cell.angle_beta   90.00
_cell.angle_gamma   90.00
#
_symmetry.space_group_name_H-M   'P 1'
#
loop_
_entity.id
_entity.type
_entity.pdbx_description
1 polymer ?
#
loop_
_entity_poly.entity_id
_entity_poly.type
_entity_poly.pdbx_seq_one_letter_code
_entity_poly.pdbx_strand_id
1 'polypeptide(L)'
;MENIYANDFNISPPQNETSLDVNRFLKEFEFAVKSSQLQNEVDMIHRIQVIQNVANQLRRAEEAAEDQPPRWFQNWLTDENAFPSRMETKFDRMETRFDRMETRFDRMETRFNGMETRFNGMDMRNRKTENIQLRSMGFPINIVPFLNGTQPDDDLPEIRSVEDIDGLTRDQCARYLDGYGIRFNFDESIKMKERLRDVVGLISVYDLSHHFSGFN
;
A
#
# COMPACT_ATOMS: atom_id res chain seq x y z
N MET A 1 -18.47 57.37 -71.36
CA MET A 1 -17.18 57.33 -72.07
C MET A 1 -16.10 57.33 -71.01
N GLU A 2 -15.44 56.19 -70.79
CA GLU A 2 -14.26 56.11 -69.92
C GLU A 2 -13.19 57.08 -70.43
N ASN A 3 -12.61 57.86 -69.53
CA ASN A 3 -11.62 58.87 -69.87
C ASN A 3 -10.29 58.17 -70.16
N ILE A 4 -10.07 57.81 -71.43
CA ILE A 4 -8.99 56.94 -71.94
C ILE A 4 -7.57 57.56 -71.73
N TYR A 5 -7.47 58.70 -71.06
CA TYR A 5 -6.23 59.46 -70.84
C TYR A 5 -5.91 59.73 -69.35
N ALA A 6 -6.65 59.15 -68.40
CA ALA A 6 -6.32 59.27 -66.98
C ALA A 6 -5.31 58.19 -66.56
N ASN A 7 -4.20 58.60 -65.94
CA ASN A 7 -3.25 57.66 -65.35
C ASN A 7 -3.70 57.22 -63.95
N ASP A 8 -3.09 56.15 -63.43
CA ASP A 8 -3.42 55.56 -62.11
C ASP A 8 -3.21 56.52 -60.92
N PHE A 9 -2.54 57.66 -61.14
CA PHE A 9 -2.31 58.71 -60.14
C PHE A 9 -3.21 59.94 -60.35
N ASN A 10 -4.18 59.87 -61.27
CA ASN A 10 -5.12 60.93 -61.61
C ASN A 10 -4.46 62.27 -62.01
N ILE A 11 -3.23 62.22 -62.54
CA ILE A 11 -2.51 63.40 -63.02
C ILE A 11 -3.00 63.72 -64.43
N SER A 12 -3.35 64.98 -64.67
CA SER A 12 -3.93 65.42 -65.94
C SER A 12 -2.92 65.30 -67.09
N PRO A 13 -3.29 64.74 -68.26
CA PRO A 13 -2.40 64.65 -69.41
C PRO A 13 -2.01 66.05 -69.93
N PRO A 14 -0.85 66.18 -70.60
CA PRO A 14 -0.45 67.45 -71.20
C PRO A 14 -1.51 67.90 -72.22
N GLN A 15 -1.92 69.16 -72.13
CA GLN A 15 -2.97 69.74 -72.98
C GLN A 15 -2.37 70.41 -74.22
N ASN A 16 -1.09 70.79 -74.17
CA ASN A 16 -0.36 71.42 -75.28
C ASN A 16 1.01 70.74 -75.47
N GLU A 17 1.48 70.62 -76.72
CA GLU A 17 2.80 70.02 -77.05
C GLU A 17 4.01 70.89 -76.66
N THR A 18 3.80 71.91 -75.82
CA THR A 18 4.88 72.74 -75.30
C THR A 18 5.76 71.93 -74.33
N SER A 19 7.08 72.06 -74.47
CA SER A 19 8.05 71.33 -73.63
C SER A 19 7.84 71.53 -72.12
N LEU A 20 7.33 72.68 -71.70
CA LEU A 20 7.02 72.96 -70.28
C LEU A 20 5.88 72.11 -69.73
N ASP A 21 4.81 71.92 -70.51
CA ASP A 21 3.61 71.20 -70.10
C ASP A 21 3.90 69.69 -69.98
N VAL A 22 4.65 69.15 -70.94
CA VAL A 22 5.14 67.76 -70.92
C VAL A 22 6.11 67.52 -69.76
N ASN A 23 7.05 68.44 -69.52
CA ASN A 23 7.99 68.31 -68.39
C ASN A 23 7.30 68.43 -67.03
N ARG A 24 6.23 69.24 -66.90
CA ARG A 24 5.41 69.26 -65.67
C ARG A 24 4.80 67.89 -65.42
N PHE A 25 4.11 67.33 -66.43
CA PHE A 25 3.46 66.03 -66.33
C PHE A 25 4.46 64.92 -65.95
N LEU A 26 5.61 64.83 -66.63
CA LEU A 26 6.60 63.80 -66.35
C LEU A 26 7.18 63.90 -64.94
N LYS A 27 7.44 65.11 -64.43
CA LYS A 27 7.94 65.31 -63.06
C LYS A 27 6.89 64.93 -62.01
N GLU A 28 5.65 65.35 -62.20
CA GLU A 28 4.55 65.00 -61.30
C GLU A 28 4.30 63.50 -61.29
N PHE A 29 4.36 62.86 -62.47
CA PHE A 29 4.18 61.42 -62.60
C PHE A 29 5.33 60.65 -61.95
N GLU A 30 6.59 61.03 -62.21
CA GLU A 30 7.76 60.40 -61.60
C GLU A 30 7.74 60.53 -60.07
N PHE A 31 7.34 61.70 -59.57
CA PHE A 31 7.17 61.94 -58.14
C PHE A 31 6.07 61.06 -57.54
N ALA A 32 4.91 60.96 -58.19
CA ALA A 32 3.80 60.13 -57.74
C ALA A 32 4.17 58.64 -57.71
N VAL A 33 4.87 58.14 -58.73
CA VAL A 33 5.38 56.76 -58.76
C VAL A 33 6.33 56.49 -57.60
N LYS A 34 7.31 57.37 -57.38
CA LYS A 34 8.27 57.23 -56.26
C LYS A 34 7.59 57.32 -54.89
N SER A 35 6.62 58.24 -54.74
CA SER A 35 5.86 58.37 -53.50
C SER A 35 5.02 57.13 -53.20
N SER A 36 4.42 56.51 -54.21
CA SER A 36 3.66 55.27 -54.07
C SER A 36 4.55 54.08 -53.68
N GLN A 37 5.75 53.97 -54.29
CA GLN A 37 6.74 52.95 -53.94
C GLN A 37 7.17 53.06 -52.46
N LEU A 38 7.49 54.27 -52.01
CA LEU A 38 7.84 54.52 -50.61
C LEU A 38 6.68 54.21 -49.65
N GLN A 39 5.45 54.55 -50.04
CA GLN A 39 4.26 54.24 -49.23
C GLN A 39 4.08 52.73 -49.06
N ASN A 40 4.30 51.94 -50.13
CA ASN A 40 4.24 50.49 -50.06
C ASN A 40 5.33 49.90 -49.13
N GLU A 41 6.55 50.46 -49.15
CA GLU A 41 7.62 50.04 -48.25
C GLU A 41 7.30 50.37 -46.78
N VAL A 42 6.78 51.57 -46.52
CA VAL A 42 6.34 51.98 -45.17
C VAL A 42 5.23 51.07 -44.65
N ASP A 43 4.25 50.76 -45.50
CA ASP A 43 3.15 49.84 -45.16
C ASP A 43 3.67 48.42 -44.88
N MET A 44 4.68 47.96 -45.64
CA MET A 44 5.31 46.66 -45.43
C MET A 44 6.06 46.63 -44.08
N ILE A 45 6.80 47.68 -43.73
CA ILE A 45 7.49 47.82 -42.44
C ILE A 45 6.48 47.78 -41.29
N HIS A 46 5.36 48.50 -41.41
CA HIS A 46 4.33 48.50 -40.39
C HIS A 46 3.71 47.10 -40.20
N ARG A 47 3.44 46.36 -41.28
CA ARG A 47 2.96 44.97 -41.21
C ARG A 47 3.97 44.05 -40.50
N ILE A 48 5.26 44.20 -40.79
CA ILE A 48 6.33 43.43 -40.12
C ILE A 48 6.35 43.74 -38.62
N GLN A 49 6.23 45.01 -38.23
CA GLN A 49 6.22 45.42 -36.83
C GLN A 49 5.05 44.80 -36.05
N VAL A 50 3.87 44.75 -36.66
CA VAL A 50 2.69 44.10 -36.04
C VAL A 50 2.96 42.62 -35.81
N ILE A 51 3.50 41.90 -36.79
CA ILE A 51 3.83 40.48 -36.66
C ILE A 51 4.89 40.26 -35.57
N GLN A 52 5.92 41.10 -35.51
CA GLN A 52 6.94 41.04 -34.45
C GLN A 52 6.36 41.30 -33.07
N ASN A 53 5.44 42.25 -32.94
CA ASN A 53 4.77 42.52 -31.67
C ASN A 53 3.92 41.33 -31.21
N VAL A 54 3.18 40.69 -32.14
CA VAL A 54 2.41 39.47 -31.85
C VAL A 54 3.32 38.31 -31.47
N ALA A 55 4.41 38.08 -32.21
CA ALA A 55 5.38 37.03 -31.90
C ALA A 55 6.02 37.22 -30.52
N ASN A 56 6.36 38.46 -30.16
CA ASN A 56 6.89 38.79 -28.84
C ASN A 56 5.86 38.60 -27.72
N GLN A 57 4.58 38.89 -27.96
CA GLN A 57 3.51 38.60 -27.01
C GLN A 57 3.33 37.10 -26.78
N LEU A 58 3.34 36.31 -27.85
CA LEU A 58 3.22 34.85 -27.78
C LEU A 58 4.42 34.23 -27.05
N ARG A 59 5.65 34.65 -27.39
CA ARG A 59 6.86 34.15 -26.71
C ARG A 59 6.86 34.46 -25.21
N ARG A 60 6.41 35.66 -24.81
CA ARG A 60 6.26 36.02 -23.38
C ARG A 60 5.18 35.18 -22.68
N ALA A 61 4.11 34.82 -23.39
CA ALA A 61 3.07 33.95 -22.84
C ALA A 61 3.56 32.51 -22.68
N GLU A 62 4.41 32.03 -23.59
CA GLU A 62 5.06 30.72 -23.54
C GLU A 62 6.09 30.65 -22.41
N GLU A 63 6.99 31.64 -22.31
CA GLU A 63 7.97 31.77 -21.22
C GLU A 63 7.30 31.88 -19.83
N ALA A 64 6.10 32.46 -19.74
CA ALA A 64 5.33 32.54 -18.50
C ALA A 64 4.61 31.23 -18.12
N ALA A 65 4.42 30.31 -19.08
CA ALA A 65 3.71 29.06 -18.89
C ALA A 65 4.63 27.90 -18.43
N GLU A 66 5.95 28.04 -18.54
CA GLU A 66 6.86 26.91 -18.35
C GLU A 66 7.09 26.47 -16.89
N ASP A 67 6.85 27.31 -15.86
CA ASP A 67 7.22 26.94 -14.47
C ASP A 67 6.19 27.22 -13.37
N GLN A 68 5.07 27.90 -13.64
CA GLN A 68 4.05 28.12 -12.60
C GLN A 68 2.63 27.87 -13.10
N PRO A 69 1.84 27.07 -12.36
CA PRO A 69 0.45 26.84 -12.72
C PRO A 69 -0.35 28.15 -12.62
N PRO A 70 -1.40 28.34 -13.46
CA PRO A 70 -2.20 29.55 -13.47
C PRO A 70 -2.78 29.94 -12.10
N ARG A 71 -2.95 31.25 -11.85
CA ARG A 71 -3.43 31.78 -10.55
C ARG A 71 -4.75 31.20 -10.06
N TRP A 72 -5.69 30.92 -10.98
CA TRP A 72 -6.97 30.31 -10.59
C TRP A 72 -6.76 28.90 -10.02
N PHE A 73 -5.77 28.15 -10.52
CA PHE A 73 -5.40 26.82 -10.04
C PHE A 73 -4.68 26.91 -8.71
N GLN A 74 -3.78 27.89 -8.54
CA GLN A 74 -3.12 28.17 -7.26
C GLN A 74 -4.14 28.50 -6.17
N ASN A 75 -5.09 29.42 -6.45
CA ASN A 75 -6.14 29.78 -5.52
C ASN A 75 -7.05 28.58 -5.18
N TRP A 76 -7.36 27.75 -6.18
CA TRP A 76 -8.12 26.52 -5.98
C TRP A 76 -7.37 25.50 -5.11
N LEU A 77 -6.05 25.35 -5.25
CA LEU A 77 -5.26 24.48 -4.36
C LEU A 77 -5.28 24.95 -2.90
N THR A 78 -5.34 26.27 -2.67
CA THR A 78 -5.29 26.87 -1.33
C THR A 78 -6.66 27.08 -0.69
N ASP A 79 -7.76 26.87 -1.41
CA ASP A 79 -9.11 27.03 -0.87
C ASP A 79 -9.45 25.84 0.05
N GLU A 80 -9.81 26.15 1.31
CA GLU A 80 -10.18 25.16 2.32
C GLU A 80 -11.42 24.33 1.92
N ASN A 81 -12.28 24.89 1.05
CA ASN A 81 -13.42 24.19 0.47
C ASN A 81 -13.08 23.40 -0.81
N ALA A 82 -11.86 23.54 -1.34
CA ALA A 82 -11.47 22.84 -2.54
C ALA A 82 -11.42 21.33 -2.33
N PHE A 83 -11.47 20.64 -3.46
CA PHE A 83 -11.45 19.20 -3.51
C PHE A 83 -10.25 18.56 -2.77
N PRO A 84 -8.99 19.09 -2.87
CA PRO A 84 -7.84 18.52 -2.17
C PRO A 84 -8.01 18.48 -0.64
N SER A 85 -8.40 19.61 -0.03
CA SER A 85 -8.60 19.75 1.41
C SER A 85 -9.70 18.82 1.94
N ARG A 86 -10.80 18.68 1.19
CA ARG A 86 -11.88 17.72 1.50
C ARG A 86 -11.44 16.26 1.37
N MET A 87 -10.52 15.96 0.46
CA MET A 87 -9.96 14.62 0.29
C MET A 87 -9.01 14.29 1.43
N GLU A 88 -8.15 15.22 1.84
CA GLU A 88 -7.25 15.08 2.99
C GLU A 88 -8.03 14.73 4.26
N THR A 89 -9.07 15.50 4.60
CA THR A 89 -9.94 15.19 5.76
C THR A 89 -10.60 13.80 5.66
N LYS A 90 -10.98 13.37 4.45
CA LYS A 90 -11.55 12.02 4.25
C LYS A 90 -10.48 10.94 4.42
N PHE A 91 -9.25 11.18 3.97
CA PHE A 91 -8.13 10.27 4.14
C PHE A 91 -7.74 10.15 5.61
N ASP A 92 -7.63 11.25 6.36
CA ASP A 92 -7.36 11.22 7.81
C ASP A 92 -8.41 10.41 8.57
N ARG A 93 -9.70 10.61 8.21
CA ARG A 93 -10.80 9.84 8.79
C ARG A 93 -10.72 8.36 8.40
N MET A 94 -10.21 8.05 7.21
CA MET A 94 -10.02 6.68 6.76
C MET A 94 -8.86 6.01 7.50
N GLU A 95 -7.73 6.72 7.67
CA GLU A 95 -6.58 6.29 8.45
C GLU A 95 -6.97 5.98 9.89
N THR A 96 -7.67 6.91 10.56
CA THR A 96 -8.20 6.68 11.92
C THR A 96 -9.10 5.45 12.01
N ARG A 97 -9.87 5.15 10.94
CA ARG A 97 -10.71 3.94 10.89
C ARG A 97 -9.88 2.68 10.70
N PHE A 98 -8.79 2.74 9.95
CA PHE A 98 -7.86 1.64 9.77
C PHE A 98 -7.11 1.33 11.06
N ASP A 99 -6.60 2.33 11.78
CA ASP A 99 -5.94 2.12 13.08
C ASP A 99 -6.87 1.44 14.09
N ARG A 100 -8.12 1.88 14.12
CA ARG A 100 -9.15 1.26 14.96
C ARG A 100 -9.46 -0.18 14.53
N MET A 101 -9.33 -0.49 13.25
CA MET A 101 -9.53 -1.84 12.73
C MET A 101 -8.35 -2.74 13.11
N GLU A 102 -7.11 -2.27 12.99
CA GLU A 102 -5.90 -2.96 13.44
C GLU A 102 -5.98 -3.31 14.92
N THR A 103 -6.28 -2.33 15.78
CA THR A 103 -6.47 -2.58 17.23
C THR A 103 -7.54 -3.64 17.51
N ARG A 104 -8.59 -3.70 16.69
CA ARG A 104 -9.65 -4.73 16.84
C ARG A 104 -9.16 -6.10 16.40
N PHE A 105 -8.31 -6.18 15.38
CA PHE A 105 -7.70 -7.43 14.93
C PHE A 105 -6.72 -7.96 15.97
N ASP A 106 -5.86 -7.13 16.58
CA ASP A 106 -4.94 -7.57 17.65
C ASP A 106 -5.70 -8.16 18.85
N ARG A 107 -6.81 -7.52 19.23
CA ARG A 107 -7.67 -8.03 20.30
C ARG A 107 -8.34 -9.34 19.90
N MET A 108 -8.66 -9.51 18.62
CA MET A 108 -9.26 -10.74 18.11
C MET A 108 -8.23 -11.89 18.11
N GLU A 109 -7.00 -11.64 17.68
CA GLU A 109 -5.89 -12.58 17.73
C GLU A 109 -5.61 -13.04 19.18
N THR A 110 -5.51 -12.10 20.12
CA THR A 110 -5.34 -12.43 21.54
C THR A 110 -6.47 -13.34 22.06
N ARG A 111 -7.72 -13.09 21.64
CA ARG A 111 -8.85 -13.92 22.02
C ARG A 111 -8.76 -15.31 21.40
N PHE A 112 -8.35 -15.42 20.14
CA PHE A 112 -8.18 -16.71 19.47
C PHE A 112 -7.07 -17.54 20.11
N ASN A 113 -5.91 -16.95 20.42
CA ASN A 113 -4.82 -17.63 21.13
C ASN A 113 -5.29 -18.14 22.51
N GLY A 114 -6.11 -17.34 23.21
CA GLY A 114 -6.75 -17.76 24.46
C GLY A 114 -7.75 -18.90 24.28
N MET A 115 -8.50 -18.94 23.16
CA MET A 115 -9.39 -20.05 22.84
C MET A 115 -8.63 -21.33 22.50
N GLU A 116 -7.55 -21.24 21.71
CA GLU A 116 -6.70 -22.37 21.35
C GLU A 116 -6.09 -23.03 22.59
N THR A 117 -5.51 -22.23 23.49
CA THR A 117 -4.97 -22.74 24.77
C THR A 117 -6.03 -23.48 25.60
N ARG A 118 -7.26 -22.95 25.64
CA ARG A 118 -8.39 -23.58 26.35
C ARG A 118 -8.84 -24.87 25.67
N PHE A 119 -8.85 -24.89 24.34
CA PHE A 119 -9.24 -26.06 23.56
C PHE A 119 -8.22 -27.19 23.72
N ASN A 120 -6.92 -26.88 23.62
CA ASN A 120 -5.83 -27.85 23.83
C ASN A 120 -5.88 -28.45 25.25
N GLY A 121 -6.08 -27.61 26.27
CA GLY A 121 -6.28 -28.08 27.64
C GLY A 121 -7.53 -28.92 27.82
N MET A 122 -8.59 -28.68 27.03
CA MET A 122 -9.80 -29.51 27.05
C MET A 122 -9.58 -30.85 26.34
N ASP A 123 -8.89 -30.88 25.20
CA ASP A 123 -8.56 -32.11 24.49
C ASP A 123 -7.68 -33.05 25.32
N MET A 124 -6.65 -32.50 25.98
CA MET A 124 -5.80 -33.24 26.91
C MET A 124 -6.62 -33.86 28.07
N ARG A 125 -7.52 -33.08 28.69
CA ARG A 125 -8.39 -33.58 29.77
C ARG A 125 -9.38 -34.63 29.28
N ASN A 126 -9.98 -34.41 28.12
CA ASN A 126 -10.91 -35.36 27.50
C ASN A 126 -10.20 -36.68 27.21
N ARG A 127 -8.98 -36.62 26.64
CA ARG A 127 -8.17 -37.81 26.39
C ARG A 127 -7.80 -38.54 27.67
N LYS A 128 -7.40 -37.82 28.71
CA LYS A 128 -7.19 -38.41 30.05
C LYS A 128 -8.46 -39.11 30.55
N THR A 129 -9.64 -38.50 30.44
CA THR A 129 -10.89 -39.14 30.91
C THR A 129 -11.28 -40.36 30.09
N GLU A 130 -11.05 -40.33 28.78
CA GLU A 130 -11.25 -41.49 27.89
C GLU A 130 -10.30 -42.61 28.28
N ASN A 131 -9.03 -42.30 28.53
CA ASN A 131 -8.03 -43.26 28.99
C ASN A 131 -8.40 -43.94 30.30
N ILE A 132 -8.97 -43.20 31.25
CA ILE A 132 -9.49 -43.77 32.51
C ILE A 132 -10.58 -44.83 32.22
N GLN A 133 -11.49 -44.53 31.29
CA GLN A 133 -12.54 -45.46 30.89
C GLN A 133 -11.96 -46.68 30.16
N LEU A 134 -11.02 -46.47 29.23
CA LEU A 134 -10.33 -47.55 28.51
C LEU A 134 -9.63 -48.49 29.49
N ARG A 135 -8.89 -47.96 30.47
CA ARG A 135 -8.23 -48.78 31.51
C ARG A 135 -9.23 -49.53 32.36
N SER A 136 -10.36 -48.93 32.70
CA SER A 136 -11.43 -49.62 33.44
C SER A 136 -12.05 -50.78 32.65
N MET A 137 -12.01 -50.72 31.32
CA MET A 137 -12.51 -51.77 30.42
C MET A 137 -11.42 -52.79 30.03
N GLY A 138 -10.18 -52.63 30.51
CA GLY A 138 -9.05 -53.50 30.19
C GLY A 138 -8.39 -53.22 28.83
N PHE A 139 -8.69 -52.09 28.20
CA PHE A 139 -8.04 -51.65 26.97
C PHE A 139 -6.81 -50.78 27.25
N PRO A 140 -5.81 -50.76 26.34
CA PRO A 140 -4.68 -49.84 26.44
C PRO A 140 -5.15 -48.39 26.30
N ILE A 141 -4.40 -47.44 26.88
CA ILE A 141 -4.71 -46.01 26.72
C ILE A 141 -4.35 -45.52 25.33
N ASN A 142 -5.00 -44.43 24.93
CA ASN A 142 -4.59 -43.59 23.80
C ASN A 142 -3.54 -42.57 24.25
N ILE A 143 -2.72 -42.11 23.30
CA ILE A 143 -1.70 -41.10 23.57
C ILE A 143 -2.38 -39.79 23.98
N VAL A 144 -1.91 -39.20 25.08
CA VAL A 144 -2.41 -37.90 25.56
C VAL A 144 -1.61 -36.78 24.89
N PRO A 145 -2.26 -35.87 24.14
CA PRO A 145 -1.58 -34.72 23.54
C PRO A 145 -1.08 -33.75 24.62
N PHE A 146 -0.01 -33.04 24.30
CA PHE A 146 0.57 -32.02 25.17
C PHE A 146 -0.37 -30.82 25.34
N LEU A 147 -0.07 -29.98 26.34
CA LEU A 147 -0.89 -28.82 26.71
C LEU A 147 -0.95 -27.77 25.58
N ASN A 148 0.08 -27.73 24.73
CA ASN A 148 0.14 -26.90 23.52
C ASN A 148 -0.65 -27.48 22.33
N GLY A 149 -1.28 -28.66 22.47
CA GLY A 149 -2.05 -29.32 21.42
C GLY A 149 -1.24 -30.22 20.49
N THR A 150 0.09 -30.29 20.62
CA THR A 150 0.91 -31.18 19.81
C THR A 150 0.90 -32.60 20.38
N GLN A 151 1.14 -33.59 19.54
CA GLN A 151 1.44 -34.94 20.02
C GLN A 151 2.87 -34.99 20.57
N PRO A 152 3.19 -35.96 21.44
CA PRO A 152 4.58 -36.24 21.80
C PRO A 152 5.43 -36.48 20.54
N ASP A 153 6.62 -35.89 20.49
CA ASP A 153 7.54 -35.96 19.36
C ASP A 153 7.91 -37.40 19.00
N ASP A 154 8.33 -37.65 17.75
CA ASP A 154 8.76 -38.98 17.26
C ASP A 154 9.95 -39.57 18.06
N ASP A 155 10.75 -38.72 18.71
CA ASP A 155 11.88 -39.13 19.57
C ASP A 155 11.45 -39.61 20.97
N LEU A 156 10.18 -39.39 21.35
CA LEU A 156 9.64 -39.79 22.64
C LEU A 156 8.89 -41.13 22.52
N PRO A 157 9.20 -42.12 23.37
CA PRO A 157 8.53 -43.42 23.33
C PRO A 157 7.07 -43.29 23.77
N GLU A 158 6.14 -43.86 23.00
CA GLU A 158 4.71 -43.81 23.29
C GLU A 158 4.38 -44.42 24.67
N ILE A 159 3.57 -43.71 25.45
CA ILE A 159 3.13 -44.17 26.77
C ILE A 159 1.75 -44.82 26.64
N ARG A 160 1.67 -46.14 26.82
CA ARG A 160 0.42 -46.91 26.81
C ARG A 160 0.16 -47.68 28.10
N SER A 161 1.16 -47.80 28.95
CA SER A 161 1.16 -48.57 30.19
C SER A 161 2.08 -47.95 31.24
N VAL A 162 2.01 -48.45 32.48
CA VAL A 162 2.92 -48.02 33.55
C VAL A 162 4.33 -48.56 33.33
N GLU A 163 4.47 -49.70 32.65
CA GLU A 163 5.76 -50.28 32.26
C GLU A 163 6.50 -49.37 31.26
N ASP A 164 5.78 -48.74 30.33
CA ASP A 164 6.38 -47.78 29.39
C ASP A 164 6.94 -46.56 30.14
N ILE A 165 6.21 -46.08 31.15
CA ILE A 165 6.65 -44.98 32.02
C ILE A 165 7.88 -45.40 32.82
N ASP A 166 7.94 -46.65 33.29
CA ASP A 166 9.05 -47.13 34.08
C ASP A 166 10.35 -47.26 33.26
N GLY A 167 10.22 -47.58 31.98
CA GLY A 167 11.33 -47.65 31.01
C GLY A 167 11.87 -46.29 30.55
N LEU A 168 11.24 -45.17 30.90
CA LEU A 168 11.68 -43.84 30.47
C LEU A 168 13.01 -43.43 31.12
N THR A 169 13.87 -42.81 30.32
CA THR A 169 15.00 -42.04 30.85
C THR A 169 14.52 -40.79 31.60
N ARG A 170 15.38 -40.24 32.47
CA ARG A 170 15.06 -39.01 33.21
C ARG A 170 14.70 -37.85 32.27
N ASP A 171 15.46 -37.69 31.19
CA ASP A 171 15.25 -36.61 30.22
C ASP A 171 13.93 -36.77 29.44
N GLN A 172 13.59 -38.00 29.04
CA GLN A 172 12.30 -38.27 28.39
C GLN A 172 11.13 -37.98 29.34
N CYS A 173 11.22 -38.43 30.59
CA CYS A 173 10.18 -38.17 31.59
C CYS A 173 10.05 -36.65 31.87
N ALA A 174 11.17 -35.93 31.95
CA ALA A 174 11.18 -34.47 32.09
C ALA A 174 10.49 -33.77 30.89
N ARG A 175 10.80 -34.19 29.65
CA ARG A 175 10.14 -33.64 28.44
C ARG A 175 8.63 -33.89 28.43
N TYR A 176 8.19 -35.08 28.84
CA TYR A 176 6.76 -35.37 28.96
C TYR A 176 6.09 -34.45 29.99
N LEU A 177 6.66 -34.33 31.18
CA LEU A 177 6.10 -33.48 32.24
C LEU A 177 6.07 -32.00 31.84
N ASP A 178 7.11 -31.51 31.16
CA ASP A 178 7.15 -30.15 30.62
C ASP A 178 6.07 -29.91 29.54
N GLY A 179 5.92 -30.85 28.59
CA GLY A 179 4.86 -30.80 27.58
C GLY A 179 3.45 -30.81 28.16
N TYR A 180 3.24 -31.47 29.31
CA TYR A 180 1.97 -31.43 30.04
C TYR A 180 1.84 -30.22 31.00
N GLY A 181 2.87 -29.37 31.12
CA GLY A 181 2.87 -28.22 32.02
C GLY A 181 2.91 -28.58 33.51
N ILE A 182 3.46 -29.75 33.85
CA ILE A 182 3.55 -30.25 35.23
C ILE A 182 4.89 -29.83 35.83
N ARG A 183 4.85 -29.20 37.01
CA ARG A 183 6.07 -28.86 37.76
C ARG A 183 6.70 -30.11 38.36
N PHE A 184 8.02 -30.22 38.28
CA PHE A 184 8.80 -31.29 38.88
C PHE A 184 10.15 -30.80 39.40
N ASN A 185 10.74 -31.58 40.31
CA ASN A 185 12.10 -31.38 40.80
C ASN A 185 12.97 -32.46 40.17
N PHE A 186 14.14 -32.08 39.65
CA PHE A 186 15.01 -33.02 38.94
C PHE A 186 15.62 -34.10 39.84
N ASP A 187 15.63 -33.87 41.16
CA ASP A 187 16.08 -34.85 42.18
C ASP A 187 15.03 -35.92 42.48
N GLU A 188 13.76 -35.66 42.16
CA GLU A 188 12.67 -36.59 42.39
C GLU A 188 12.59 -37.60 41.25
N SER A 189 12.91 -38.88 41.49
CA SER A 189 12.78 -39.89 40.44
C SER A 189 11.39 -40.51 40.36
N ILE A 190 10.97 -41.23 41.41
CA ILE A 190 9.71 -41.97 41.43
C ILE A 190 8.50 -41.03 41.28
N LYS A 191 8.51 -39.89 41.96
CA LYS A 191 7.40 -38.92 41.89
C LYS A 191 7.18 -38.34 40.49
N MET A 192 8.23 -38.23 39.67
CA MET A 192 8.08 -37.79 38.27
C MET A 192 7.25 -38.81 37.48
N LYS A 193 7.59 -40.10 37.63
CA LYS A 193 6.85 -41.21 37.00
C LYS A 193 5.40 -41.30 37.50
N GLU A 194 5.17 -41.13 38.80
CA GLU A 194 3.81 -41.09 39.38
C GLU A 194 2.97 -39.94 38.81
N ARG A 195 3.54 -38.73 38.70
CA ARG A 195 2.84 -37.57 38.10
C ARG A 195 2.52 -37.82 36.63
N LEU A 196 3.43 -38.46 35.91
CA LEU A 196 3.24 -38.80 34.50
C LEU A 196 2.12 -39.84 34.34
N ARG A 197 2.11 -40.89 35.17
CA ARG A 197 1.04 -41.88 35.22
C ARG A 197 -0.34 -41.21 35.43
N ASP A 198 -0.41 -40.32 36.42
CA ASP A 198 -1.66 -39.66 36.78
C ASP A 198 -2.15 -38.71 35.68
N VAL A 199 -1.26 -38.05 34.94
CA VAL A 199 -1.67 -37.13 33.87
C VAL A 199 -2.14 -37.86 32.62
N VAL A 200 -1.56 -39.02 32.29
CA VAL A 200 -1.98 -39.80 31.11
C VAL A 200 -3.24 -40.63 31.34
N GLY A 201 -3.71 -40.72 32.59
CA GLY A 201 -4.96 -41.41 32.95
C GLY A 201 -4.80 -42.88 33.35
N LEU A 202 -3.57 -43.32 33.65
CA LEU A 202 -3.27 -44.65 34.17
C LEU A 202 -3.55 -44.69 35.69
N ILE A 203 -4.82 -44.68 36.08
CA ILE A 203 -5.24 -44.61 37.49
C ILE A 203 -6.08 -45.81 37.94
N SER A 204 -6.02 -46.92 37.20
CA SER A 204 -6.64 -48.17 37.63
C SER A 204 -5.96 -48.70 38.90
N VAL A 205 -6.62 -49.60 39.63
CA VAL A 205 -6.05 -50.24 40.83
C VAL A 205 -4.71 -50.93 40.50
N TYR A 206 -4.59 -51.51 39.31
CA TYR A 206 -3.35 -52.12 38.81
C TYR A 206 -2.25 -51.09 38.52
N ASP A 207 -2.62 -49.90 38.03
CA ASP A 207 -1.67 -48.82 37.73
C ASP A 207 -1.13 -48.17 39.01
N LEU A 208 -2.02 -48.06 40.01
CA LEU A 208 -1.70 -47.48 41.31
C LEU A 208 -0.85 -48.42 42.18
N SER A 209 -0.92 -49.73 41.97
CA SER A 209 -0.10 -50.72 42.69
C SER A 209 1.27 -50.97 42.07
N HIS A 210 1.54 -50.40 40.89
CA HIS A 210 2.84 -50.52 40.23
C HIS A 210 3.92 -49.75 41.00
N HIS A 211 5.05 -50.42 41.25
CA HIS A 211 6.19 -49.85 41.97
C HIS A 211 7.25 -49.40 40.97
N PHE A 212 7.33 -48.09 40.72
CA PHE A 212 8.31 -47.54 39.78
C PHE A 212 9.74 -47.71 40.28
N SER A 213 10.63 -48.08 39.37
CA SER A 213 12.07 -48.05 39.55
C SER A 213 12.61 -46.61 39.48
N GLY A 214 13.75 -46.37 40.12
CA GLY A 214 14.49 -45.12 39.94
C GLY A 214 14.98 -44.96 38.49
N PHE A 215 15.28 -43.74 38.08
CA PHE A 215 15.99 -43.50 36.82
C PHE A 215 17.40 -44.08 36.94
N ASN A 216 17.75 -44.96 36.00
CA ASN A 216 19.12 -45.45 35.84
C ASN A 216 20.04 -44.37 35.25
#